data_AF-A0A087AB21-F1
#
_entry.id   AF-A0A087AB21-F1
#
_cell.length_a   1.000
_cell.length_b   1.000
_cell.length_c   1.000
_cell.angle_alpha   90.00
_cell.angle_beta   90.00
_cell.angle_gamma   90.00
#
_symmetry.space_group_name_H-M   'P 1'
#
loop_
_entity.id
_entity.type
_entity.pdbx_description
1 polymer ?
#
loop_
_entity_poly.entity_id
_entity_poly.type
_entity_poly.pdbx_seq_one_letter_code
_entity_poly.pdbx_strand_id
1 'polypeptide(L)'
;MTPGLNKFATTSLADNASVVGRLSACNTVGSILGTFLPTFVTIPAVGTFVTFLIFSGALLALPIVYFLSAHAHRVACAVSVVLFAISALCSPMTGFAFWMNKDTLAYEGESMYNYLQVQNLPDRTILPTNVLFGVQSVTMKSDEPTGMYYDVALAAPALATHADSALILGMGTGTYARALRRHSPQTKVTGVEIDGKITRLAGEYFDEPSDIDVATYDGRAWLAASKERFDVIMVDAYQDITIPFQMSSREFFRLVYGHLADGGVMVVNMNMISDGHGSINEALTDTIASVFGAGNIVTADVPNTTNRELFAPRRAGASSPSIGQRIAAMRAGGTRLDRAVRQVDPVFRPVAVDADATVLTDDKAPVELLGMRAIDGIIAEQAGPYREILERDGIGGLLRAVQ
;
A
#
# COMPACT_ATOMS: atom_id res chain seq x y z
N MET A 1 5.14 -28.20 23.81
CA MET A 1 5.84 -29.40 24.33
C MET A 1 4.99 -30.63 24.09
N THR A 2 5.49 -31.62 23.37
CA THR A 2 4.75 -32.86 23.10
C THR A 2 4.75 -33.78 24.33
N PRO A 3 3.62 -34.45 24.66
CA PRO A 3 3.53 -35.36 25.81
C PRO A 3 4.59 -36.48 25.81
N GLY A 4 5.06 -36.89 24.62
CA GLY A 4 6.13 -37.88 24.47
C GLY A 4 7.47 -37.41 25.03
N LEU A 5 7.86 -36.16 24.79
CA LEU A 5 9.16 -35.63 25.25
C LEU A 5 9.22 -35.57 26.78
N ASN A 6 8.13 -35.15 27.43
CA ASN A 6 8.02 -35.14 28.89
C ASN A 6 8.13 -36.55 29.47
N LYS A 7 7.53 -37.56 28.81
CA LYS A 7 7.60 -38.96 29.23
C LYS A 7 9.02 -39.54 29.12
N PHE A 8 9.80 -39.15 28.11
CA PHE A 8 11.19 -39.60 27.96
C PHE A 8 12.18 -38.86 28.87
N ALA A 9 11.91 -37.59 29.20
CA ALA A 9 12.80 -36.79 30.02
C ALA A 9 12.64 -37.03 31.53
N THR A 10 11.56 -37.70 31.96
CA THR A 10 11.22 -37.87 33.37
C THR A 10 11.55 -39.30 33.82
N THR A 11 12.62 -39.43 34.61
CA THR A 11 13.12 -40.72 35.12
C THR A 11 12.67 -41.01 36.56
N SER A 12 12.07 -40.03 37.26
CA SER A 12 11.64 -40.10 38.67
C SER A 12 10.42 -39.21 38.91
N LEU A 13 9.50 -39.65 39.79
CA LEU A 13 8.33 -38.88 40.23
C LEU A 13 8.71 -37.61 41.03
N ALA A 14 9.87 -37.61 41.69
CA ALA A 14 10.32 -36.48 42.52
C ALA A 14 10.81 -35.29 41.68
N ASP A 15 11.43 -35.54 40.52
CA ASP A 15 12.01 -34.50 39.66
C ASP A 15 11.09 -34.10 38.49
N ASN A 16 9.94 -34.77 38.38
CA ASN A 16 9.01 -34.62 37.25
C ASN A 16 8.57 -33.17 37.06
N ALA A 17 8.21 -32.48 38.15
CA ALA A 17 7.81 -31.08 38.11
C ALA A 17 8.95 -30.14 37.65
N SER A 18 10.18 -30.39 38.11
CA SER A 18 11.36 -29.58 37.74
C SER A 18 11.75 -29.79 36.28
N VAL A 19 11.77 -31.03 35.80
CA VAL A 19 12.08 -31.37 34.40
C VAL A 19 11.02 -30.80 33.46
N VAL A 20 9.73 -31.01 33.76
CA VAL A 20 8.63 -30.47 32.95
C VAL A 20 8.65 -28.93 32.98
N GLY A 21 8.96 -28.32 34.13
CA GLY A 21 9.12 -26.88 34.27
C GLY A 21 10.25 -26.32 33.40
N ARG A 22 11.44 -26.93 33.43
CA ARG A 22 12.59 -26.51 32.58
C ARG A 22 12.30 -26.69 31.10
N LEU A 23 11.68 -27.83 30.72
CA LEU A 23 11.24 -28.07 29.34
C LEU A 23 10.26 -26.99 28.89
N SER A 24 9.27 -26.66 29.72
CA SER A 24 8.30 -25.60 29.42
C SER A 24 8.97 -24.23 29.29
N ALA A 25 9.90 -23.90 30.18
CA ALA A 25 10.68 -22.66 30.10
C ALA A 25 11.51 -22.57 28.81
N CYS A 26 12.20 -23.64 28.43
CA CYS A 26 12.96 -23.69 27.16
C CYS A 26 12.03 -23.54 25.94
N ASN A 27 10.83 -24.13 25.96
CA ASN A 27 9.85 -23.95 24.90
C ASN A 27 9.40 -22.49 24.80
N THR A 28 9.08 -21.86 25.92
CA THR A 28 8.66 -20.45 25.93
C THR A 28 9.77 -19.53 25.43
N VAL A 29 11.01 -19.72 25.90
CA VAL A 29 12.17 -18.95 25.42
C VAL A 29 12.39 -19.18 23.92
N GLY A 30 12.33 -20.44 23.47
CA GLY A 30 12.45 -20.79 22.06
C GLY A 30 11.35 -20.17 21.20
N SER A 31 10.11 -20.13 21.66
CA SER A 31 9.00 -19.47 20.96
C SER A 31 9.18 -17.96 20.91
N ILE A 32 9.59 -17.32 22.00
CA ILE A 32 9.89 -15.88 22.01
C ILE A 32 11.01 -15.58 21.02
N LEU A 33 12.14 -16.29 21.09
CA LEU A 33 13.24 -16.07 20.14
C LEU A 33 12.81 -16.38 18.71
N GLY A 34 12.08 -17.47 18.49
CA GLY A 34 11.57 -17.88 17.18
C GLY A 34 10.56 -16.91 16.57
N THR A 35 9.89 -16.08 17.37
CA THR A 35 9.00 -15.03 16.87
C THR A 35 9.72 -13.69 16.72
N PHE A 36 10.46 -13.24 17.73
CA PHE A 36 11.07 -11.91 17.72
C PHE A 36 12.32 -11.82 16.85
N LEU A 37 13.14 -12.88 16.78
CA LEU A 37 14.38 -12.85 16.02
C LEU A 37 14.13 -12.73 14.50
N PRO A 38 13.20 -13.49 13.88
CA PRO A 38 12.80 -13.22 12.50
C PRO A 38 12.29 -11.80 12.29
N THR A 39 11.29 -11.39 13.10
CA THR A 39 10.55 -10.15 12.87
C THR A 39 11.39 -8.89 13.04
N PHE A 40 12.23 -8.83 14.08
CA PHE A 40 12.94 -7.59 14.43
C PHE A 40 14.42 -7.59 14.04
N VAL A 41 14.99 -8.75 13.70
CA VAL A 41 16.43 -8.86 13.44
C VAL A 41 16.71 -9.42 12.05
N THR A 42 16.35 -10.67 11.75
CA THR A 42 16.83 -11.29 10.51
C THR A 42 16.07 -10.81 9.28
N ILE A 43 14.74 -10.64 9.32
CA ILE A 43 13.98 -10.14 8.15
C ILE A 43 14.43 -8.72 7.81
N PRO A 44 14.50 -7.76 8.75
CA PRO A 44 14.99 -6.42 8.42
C PRO A 44 16.46 -6.37 7.96
N ALA A 45 17.33 -7.28 8.46
CA ALA A 45 18.76 -7.22 8.19
C ALA A 45 19.18 -7.94 6.89
N VAL A 46 18.61 -9.11 6.61
CA VAL A 46 19.03 -9.98 5.50
C VAL A 46 17.89 -10.37 4.57
N GLY A 47 16.67 -9.91 4.85
CA GLY A 47 15.50 -10.20 4.04
C GLY A 47 14.80 -11.50 4.44
N THR A 48 13.63 -11.70 3.85
CA THR A 48 12.74 -12.84 4.15
C THR A 48 13.35 -14.14 3.66
N PHE A 49 13.90 -14.14 2.45
CA PHE A 49 14.48 -15.32 1.84
C PHE A 49 15.67 -15.88 2.64
N VAL A 50 16.64 -15.02 2.97
CA VAL A 50 17.82 -15.43 3.75
C VAL A 50 17.42 -15.83 5.16
N THR A 51 16.43 -15.15 5.76
CA THR A 51 15.84 -15.57 7.04
C THR A 51 15.34 -17.01 6.98
N PHE A 52 14.55 -17.37 5.96
CA PHE A 52 14.07 -18.74 5.81
C PHE A 52 15.22 -19.74 5.67
N LEU A 53 16.27 -19.41 4.92
CA LEU A 53 17.46 -20.27 4.82
C LEU A 53 18.18 -20.44 6.17
N ILE A 54 18.35 -19.37 6.94
CA ILE A 54 18.99 -19.41 8.27
C ILE A 54 18.22 -20.35 9.20
N PHE A 55 16.90 -20.15 9.34
CA PHE A 55 16.08 -20.96 10.24
C PHE A 55 15.91 -22.40 9.74
N SER A 56 15.76 -22.60 8.43
CA SER A 56 15.71 -23.95 7.83
C SER A 56 17.02 -24.70 8.06
N GLY A 57 18.17 -24.02 7.90
CA GLY A 57 19.49 -24.58 8.19
C GLY A 57 19.67 -24.91 9.68
N ALA A 58 19.24 -24.04 10.58
CA ALA A 58 19.26 -24.28 12.02
C ALA A 58 18.40 -25.49 12.42
N LEU A 59 17.17 -25.57 11.88
CA LEU A 59 16.27 -26.71 12.11
C LEU A 59 16.80 -28.01 11.50
N LEU A 60 17.49 -27.93 10.35
CA LEU A 60 18.11 -29.07 9.69
C LEU A 60 19.37 -29.56 10.42
N ALA A 61 20.12 -28.67 11.07
CA ALA A 61 21.31 -29.03 11.83
C ALA A 61 20.99 -29.96 13.01
N LEU A 62 19.85 -29.77 13.67
CA LEU A 62 19.42 -30.58 14.82
C LEU A 62 19.33 -32.09 14.51
N PRO A 63 18.54 -32.56 13.53
CA PRO A 63 18.49 -33.98 13.18
C PRO A 63 19.81 -34.48 12.58
N ILE A 64 20.56 -33.67 11.85
CA ILE A 64 21.88 -34.06 11.32
C ILE A 64 22.83 -34.41 12.47
N VAL A 65 22.96 -33.52 13.46
CA VAL A 65 23.82 -33.75 14.63
C VAL A 65 23.37 -35.01 15.37
N TYR A 66 22.06 -35.17 15.58
CA TYR A 66 21.50 -36.34 16.24
C TYR A 66 21.84 -37.64 15.49
N PHE A 67 21.51 -37.75 14.20
CA PHE A 67 21.70 -38.98 13.43
C PHE A 67 23.18 -39.32 13.19
N LEU A 68 24.04 -38.31 13.00
CA LEU A 68 25.49 -38.53 12.91
C LEU A 68 26.07 -39.03 14.24
N SER A 69 25.63 -38.47 15.37
CA SER A 69 26.04 -38.90 16.71
C SER A 69 25.57 -40.33 17.04
N ALA A 70 24.37 -40.69 16.58
CA ALA A 70 23.82 -42.04 16.69
C ALA A 70 24.37 -43.01 15.62
N HIS A 71 25.27 -42.54 14.75
CA HIS A 71 25.81 -43.30 13.62
C HIS A 71 24.78 -43.93 12.67
N ALA A 72 23.57 -43.36 12.61
CA ALA A 72 22.45 -43.85 11.81
C ALA A 72 22.16 -42.90 10.62
N HIS A 73 21.44 -43.40 9.61
CA HIS A 73 20.88 -42.59 8.51
C HIS A 73 21.86 -41.60 7.81
N ARG A 74 23.15 -41.95 7.70
CA ARG A 74 24.19 -41.06 7.15
C ARG A 74 23.92 -40.61 5.72
N VAL A 75 23.37 -41.51 4.88
CA VAL A 75 22.98 -41.19 3.50
C VAL A 75 21.87 -40.14 3.48
N ALA A 76 20.86 -40.28 4.35
CA ALA A 76 19.78 -39.30 4.45
C ALA A 76 20.31 -37.94 4.88
N CYS A 77 21.22 -37.89 5.85
CA CYS A 77 21.88 -36.64 6.27
C CYS A 77 22.62 -35.97 5.10
N ALA A 78 23.40 -36.74 4.33
CA ALA A 78 24.13 -36.23 3.17
C ALA A 78 23.19 -35.68 2.10
N VAL A 79 22.11 -36.42 1.79
CA VAL A 79 21.09 -35.98 0.82
C VAL A 79 20.41 -34.69 1.29
N SER A 80 20.02 -34.59 2.57
CA SER A 80 19.39 -33.37 3.09
C SER A 80 20.31 -32.15 3.02
N VAL A 81 21.61 -32.32 3.31
CA VAL A 81 22.60 -31.23 3.17
C VAL A 81 22.72 -30.80 1.71
N VAL A 82 22.80 -31.75 0.78
CA VAL A 82 22.88 -31.45 -0.66
C VAL A 82 21.61 -30.73 -1.13
N LEU A 83 20.42 -31.18 -0.74
CA LEU A 83 19.16 -30.53 -1.10
C LEU A 83 19.08 -29.10 -0.53
N PHE A 84 19.51 -28.90 0.72
CA PHE A 84 19.57 -27.57 1.33
C PHE A 84 20.56 -26.67 0.58
N ALA A 85 21.75 -27.17 0.24
CA ALA A 85 22.75 -26.42 -0.53
C ALA A 85 22.23 -26.05 -1.92
N ILE A 86 21.58 -26.98 -2.63
CA ILE A 86 20.96 -26.72 -3.93
C ILE A 86 19.87 -25.65 -3.80
N SER A 87 18.99 -25.76 -2.79
CA SER A 87 17.95 -24.75 -2.55
C SER A 87 18.55 -23.36 -2.27
N ALA A 88 19.60 -23.29 -1.45
CA ALA A 88 20.28 -22.05 -1.13
C ALA A 88 21.02 -21.43 -2.33
N LEU A 89 21.59 -22.25 -3.22
CA LEU A 89 22.32 -21.80 -4.40
C LEU A 89 21.41 -21.42 -5.57
N CYS A 90 20.35 -22.20 -5.82
CA CYS A 90 19.50 -22.03 -6.99
C CYS A 90 18.38 -20.99 -6.78
N SER A 91 17.87 -20.83 -5.55
CA SER A 91 16.70 -19.99 -5.31
C SER A 91 16.95 -18.47 -5.45
N PRO A 92 18.13 -17.90 -5.12
CA PRO A 92 18.41 -16.49 -5.44
C PRO A 92 18.46 -16.21 -6.94
N MET A 93 18.73 -17.22 -7.77
CA MET A 93 18.95 -17.04 -9.21
C MET A 93 17.65 -16.88 -10.01
N THR A 94 16.49 -17.24 -9.45
CA THR A 94 15.21 -17.17 -10.15
C THR A 94 14.48 -15.85 -9.91
N GLY A 95 14.78 -15.13 -8.82
CA GLY A 95 13.91 -14.08 -8.33
C GLY A 95 12.52 -14.62 -7.98
N PHE A 96 11.68 -13.83 -7.33
CA PHE A 96 10.24 -14.06 -7.36
C PHE A 96 9.69 -13.70 -8.74
N ALA A 97 10.22 -12.69 -9.43
CA ALA A 97 9.80 -12.22 -10.75
C ALA A 97 10.16 -13.17 -11.93
N PHE A 98 10.28 -14.48 -11.71
CA PHE A 98 10.81 -15.44 -12.69
C PHE A 98 10.00 -15.50 -14.00
N TRP A 99 8.73 -15.09 -13.97
CA TRP A 99 7.83 -15.06 -15.13
C TRP A 99 7.92 -13.77 -15.95
N MET A 100 8.61 -12.75 -15.44
CA MET A 100 8.70 -11.44 -16.10
C MET A 100 9.81 -11.41 -17.14
N ASN A 101 9.66 -10.52 -18.12
CA ASN A 101 10.71 -10.29 -19.10
C ASN A 101 11.91 -9.61 -18.41
N LYS A 102 13.05 -10.30 -18.41
CA LYS A 102 14.31 -9.82 -17.81
C LYS A 102 14.86 -8.56 -18.49
N ASP A 103 14.51 -8.31 -19.75
CA ASP A 103 14.95 -7.12 -20.47
C ASP A 103 14.25 -5.84 -19.97
N THR A 104 13.04 -5.99 -19.42
CA THR A 104 12.25 -4.87 -18.89
C THR A 104 12.35 -4.76 -17.37
N LEU A 105 12.72 -5.84 -16.67
CA LEU A 105 12.89 -5.84 -15.21
C LEU A 105 14.21 -5.16 -14.83
N ALA A 106 14.14 -3.88 -14.50
CA ALA A 106 15.28 -3.06 -14.13
C ALA A 106 15.73 -3.27 -12.67
N TYR A 107 14.79 -3.65 -11.79
CA TYR A 107 15.06 -3.89 -10.38
C TYR A 107 14.12 -4.96 -9.82
N GLU A 108 14.64 -5.77 -8.88
CA GLU A 108 13.86 -6.68 -8.05
C GLU A 108 14.46 -6.73 -6.64
N GLY A 109 13.62 -6.64 -5.60
CA GLY A 109 14.06 -6.88 -4.22
C GLY A 109 12.97 -6.64 -3.20
N GLU A 110 13.33 -6.65 -1.92
CA GLU A 110 12.38 -6.43 -0.81
C GLU A 110 12.82 -5.27 0.10
N SER A 111 11.86 -4.54 0.63
CA SER A 111 12.02 -3.59 1.74
C SER A 111 11.41 -4.17 3.01
N MET A 112 11.42 -3.40 4.10
CA MET A 112 10.72 -3.78 5.34
C MET A 112 9.19 -3.86 5.16
N TYR A 113 8.65 -3.21 4.13
CA TYR A 113 7.21 -3.05 3.93
C TYR A 113 6.71 -3.77 2.68
N ASN A 114 7.52 -3.83 1.62
CA ASN A 114 7.07 -4.25 0.30
C ASN A 114 8.13 -5.12 -0.39
N TYR A 115 7.67 -6.13 -1.12
CA TYR A 115 8.39 -6.63 -2.27
C TYR A 115 8.26 -5.62 -3.42
N LEU A 116 9.35 -5.31 -4.10
CA LEU A 116 9.47 -4.20 -5.05
C LEU A 116 10.04 -4.70 -6.38
N GLN A 117 9.43 -4.26 -7.47
CA GLN A 117 9.91 -4.50 -8.84
C GLN A 117 9.92 -3.18 -9.61
N VAL A 118 10.96 -2.91 -10.40
CA VAL A 118 10.93 -1.79 -11.36
C VAL A 118 10.90 -2.35 -12.76
N GLN A 119 9.88 -1.99 -13.52
CA GLN A 119 9.76 -2.30 -14.94
C GLN A 119 10.01 -1.05 -15.76
N ASN A 120 11.03 -1.09 -16.62
CA ASN A 120 11.39 0.01 -17.51
C ASN A 120 10.92 -0.33 -18.94
N LEU A 121 9.76 0.18 -19.32
CA LEU A 121 9.17 0.00 -20.66
C LEU A 121 9.57 1.17 -21.59
N PRO A 122 9.40 1.04 -22.92
CA PRO A 122 9.75 2.11 -23.85
C PRO A 122 9.00 3.44 -23.60
N ASP A 123 7.75 3.38 -23.17
CA ASP A 123 6.86 4.53 -22.94
C ASP A 123 6.78 4.98 -21.47
N ARG A 124 7.05 4.08 -20.51
CA ARG A 124 6.84 4.34 -19.08
C ARG A 124 7.72 3.49 -18.16
N THR A 125 7.91 3.96 -16.93
CA THR A 125 8.49 3.17 -15.83
C THR A 125 7.39 2.83 -14.84
N ILE A 126 7.36 1.59 -14.35
CA ILE A 126 6.32 1.07 -13.46
C ILE A 126 6.96 0.49 -12.20
N LEU A 127 6.38 0.77 -11.03
CA LEU A 127 6.69 0.14 -9.75
C LEU A 127 5.50 -0.75 -9.30
N PRO A 128 5.50 -2.05 -9.58
CA PRO A 128 4.66 -3.02 -8.88
C PRO A 128 5.23 -3.36 -7.50
N THR A 129 4.35 -3.72 -6.56
CA THR A 129 4.74 -4.14 -5.20
C THR A 129 4.26 -5.57 -4.86
N ASN A 130 3.71 -5.79 -3.66
CA ASN A 130 3.24 -7.08 -3.14
C ASN A 130 2.14 -7.74 -4.01
N VAL A 131 1.55 -6.99 -4.94
CA VAL A 131 0.42 -7.44 -5.75
C VAL A 131 0.91 -7.97 -7.10
N LEU A 132 0.60 -9.23 -7.39
CA LEU A 132 0.94 -9.89 -8.66
C LEU A 132 0.33 -9.18 -9.88
N PHE A 133 -0.82 -8.52 -9.66
CA PHE A 133 -1.56 -7.73 -10.65
C PHE A 133 -2.02 -6.41 -10.00
N GLY A 134 -1.12 -5.43 -9.94
CA GLY A 134 -1.41 -4.11 -9.41
C GLY A 134 -0.22 -3.20 -9.64
N VAL A 135 -0.50 -1.97 -10.06
CA VAL A 135 0.54 -0.98 -10.30
C VAL A 135 0.44 0.06 -9.19
N GLN A 136 1.47 0.12 -8.33
CA GLN A 136 1.51 1.10 -7.25
C GLN A 136 1.88 2.48 -7.81
N SER A 137 2.78 2.53 -8.79
CA SER A 137 3.21 3.79 -9.39
C SER A 137 3.60 3.65 -10.85
N VAL A 138 3.26 4.65 -11.66
CA VAL A 138 3.60 4.76 -13.08
C VAL A 138 4.19 6.13 -13.35
N THR A 139 5.26 6.19 -14.12
CA THR A 139 5.79 7.44 -14.64
C THR A 139 5.95 7.35 -16.14
N MET A 140 5.24 8.21 -16.87
CA MET A 140 5.37 8.31 -18.33
C MET A 140 6.72 8.96 -18.69
N LYS A 141 7.35 8.44 -19.74
CA LYS A 141 8.55 9.08 -20.33
C LYS A 141 8.17 10.23 -21.25
N SER A 142 6.96 10.20 -21.80
CA SER A 142 6.37 11.30 -22.55
C SER A 142 5.68 12.32 -21.64
N ASP A 143 5.15 13.37 -22.26
CA ASP A 143 4.43 14.44 -21.58
C ASP A 143 2.93 14.20 -21.42
N GLU A 144 2.48 13.01 -21.78
CA GLU A 144 1.08 12.62 -21.79
C GLU A 144 0.57 12.31 -20.38
N PRO A 145 -0.74 12.46 -20.14
CA PRO A 145 -1.39 11.96 -18.92
C PRO A 145 -1.10 10.47 -18.72
N THR A 146 -1.00 10.07 -17.46
CA THR A 146 -0.75 8.67 -17.10
C THR A 146 -1.93 7.75 -17.42
N GLY A 147 -3.14 8.31 -17.59
CA GLY A 147 -4.40 7.57 -17.64
C GLY A 147 -4.82 7.03 -16.27
N MET A 148 -4.13 7.44 -15.20
CA MET A 148 -4.33 6.95 -13.84
C MET A 148 -4.81 8.07 -12.92
N TYR A 149 -5.08 7.72 -11.67
CA TYR A 149 -5.69 8.61 -10.67
C TYR A 149 -4.91 9.92 -10.44
N TYR A 150 -3.60 9.92 -10.65
CA TYR A 150 -2.75 11.12 -10.57
C TYR A 150 -3.27 12.28 -11.43
N ASP A 151 -3.80 11.97 -12.62
CA ASP A 151 -4.26 12.99 -13.56
C ASP A 151 -5.56 13.65 -13.08
N VAL A 152 -6.43 12.87 -12.43
CA VAL A 152 -7.66 13.37 -11.78
C VAL A 152 -7.32 14.15 -10.51
N ALA A 153 -6.36 13.66 -9.72
CA ALA A 153 -5.90 14.30 -8.49
C ALA A 153 -5.34 15.72 -8.71
N LEU A 154 -4.82 16.03 -9.91
CA LEU A 154 -4.41 17.40 -10.29
C LEU A 154 -5.54 18.44 -10.22
N ALA A 155 -6.80 18.02 -10.11
CA ALA A 155 -7.89 18.93 -9.81
C ALA A 155 -7.74 19.60 -8.44
N ALA A 156 -7.08 18.97 -7.46
CA ALA A 156 -6.93 19.52 -6.11
C ALA A 156 -6.22 20.88 -6.07
N PRO A 157 -5.01 21.05 -6.66
CA PRO A 157 -4.36 22.35 -6.76
C PRO A 157 -5.15 23.36 -7.60
N ALA A 158 -5.98 22.91 -8.56
CA ALA A 158 -6.81 23.79 -9.37
C ALA A 158 -8.06 24.28 -8.62
N LEU A 159 -8.53 23.50 -7.64
CA LEU A 159 -9.65 23.84 -6.76
C LEU A 159 -9.22 24.67 -5.54
N ALA A 160 -7.93 24.63 -5.19
CA ALA A 160 -7.36 25.41 -4.11
C ALA A 160 -7.32 26.91 -4.47
N THR A 161 -7.36 27.78 -3.45
CA THR A 161 -7.30 29.23 -3.67
C THR A 161 -5.92 29.67 -4.13
N HIS A 162 -4.88 29.04 -3.59
CA HIS A 162 -3.50 29.13 -4.05
C HIS A 162 -2.97 27.71 -4.23
N ALA A 163 -1.86 27.55 -4.93
CA ALA A 163 -1.20 26.26 -5.11
C ALA A 163 0.32 26.43 -4.90
N ASP A 164 0.72 27.21 -3.91
CA ASP A 164 2.12 27.55 -3.68
C ASP A 164 2.85 26.45 -2.89
N SER A 165 2.11 25.66 -2.12
CA SER A 165 2.63 24.59 -1.28
C SER A 165 1.79 23.32 -1.37
N ALA A 166 2.46 22.17 -1.49
CA ALA A 166 1.81 20.86 -1.52
C ALA A 166 2.54 19.86 -0.62
N LEU A 167 1.78 19.11 0.16
CA LEU A 167 2.24 17.95 0.92
C LEU A 167 1.68 16.67 0.28
N ILE A 168 2.52 15.67 0.07
CA ILE A 168 2.13 14.36 -0.45
C ILE A 168 2.47 13.31 0.60
N LEU A 169 1.43 12.70 1.18
CA LEU A 169 1.55 11.60 2.14
C LEU A 169 1.45 10.29 1.37
N GLY A 170 2.55 9.52 1.33
CA GLY A 170 2.73 8.44 0.37
C GLY A 170 3.28 8.98 -0.95
N MET A 171 4.50 9.49 -0.93
CA MET A 171 5.15 10.07 -2.13
C MET A 171 5.35 9.03 -3.24
N GLY A 172 5.53 7.76 -2.89
CA GLY A 172 5.77 6.69 -3.87
C GLY A 172 6.96 7.03 -4.76
N THR A 173 6.77 6.94 -6.09
CA THR A 173 7.81 7.29 -7.08
C THR A 173 7.77 8.75 -7.54
N GLY A 174 6.95 9.59 -6.91
CA GLY A 174 6.84 11.01 -7.22
C GLY A 174 6.01 11.34 -8.46
N THR A 175 5.21 10.41 -9.00
CA THR A 175 4.37 10.64 -10.19
C THR A 175 3.49 11.88 -10.05
N TYR A 176 2.72 11.97 -8.95
CA TYR A 176 1.86 13.14 -8.70
C TYR A 176 2.67 14.42 -8.56
N ALA A 177 3.78 14.37 -7.84
CA ALA A 177 4.66 15.52 -7.65
C ALA A 177 5.23 16.05 -8.98
N ARG A 178 5.69 15.14 -9.85
CA ARG A 178 6.19 15.47 -11.18
C ARG A 178 5.09 16.09 -12.04
N ALA A 179 3.90 15.51 -12.02
CA ALA A 179 2.74 16.06 -12.73
C ALA A 179 2.38 17.46 -12.21
N LEU A 180 2.37 17.65 -10.89
CA LEU A 180 2.11 18.94 -10.26
C LEU A 180 3.16 19.99 -10.65
N ARG A 181 4.46 19.67 -10.52
CA ARG A 181 5.56 20.58 -10.90
C ARG A 181 5.56 20.93 -12.38
N ARG A 182 5.07 20.04 -13.25
CA ARG A 182 4.89 20.32 -14.67
C ARG A 182 3.85 21.41 -14.92
N HIS A 183 2.71 21.34 -14.24
CA HIS A 183 1.58 22.25 -14.46
C HIS A 183 1.59 23.49 -13.56
N SER A 184 2.33 23.43 -12.45
CA SER A 184 2.57 24.51 -11.49
C SER A 184 4.03 24.52 -11.01
N PRO A 185 4.98 25.02 -11.83
CA PRO A 185 6.43 24.96 -11.53
C PRO A 185 6.90 25.82 -10.34
N GLN A 186 6.02 26.57 -9.71
CA GLN A 186 6.34 27.37 -8.52
C GLN A 186 5.89 26.68 -7.22
N THR A 187 5.07 25.63 -7.31
CA THR A 187 4.59 24.90 -6.14
C THR A 187 5.77 24.21 -5.45
N LYS A 188 5.99 24.55 -4.18
CA LYS A 188 6.92 23.83 -3.30
C LYS A 188 6.26 22.52 -2.87
N VAL A 189 6.91 21.40 -3.15
CA VAL A 189 6.41 20.07 -2.82
C VAL A 189 7.21 19.50 -1.65
N THR A 190 6.51 18.95 -0.67
CA THR A 190 7.06 18.14 0.41
C THR A 190 6.45 16.74 0.32
N GLY A 191 7.29 15.71 0.28
CA GLY A 191 6.88 14.32 0.26
C GLY A 191 7.12 13.64 1.60
N VAL A 192 6.26 12.71 1.99
CA VAL A 192 6.49 11.80 3.10
C VAL A 192 6.27 10.37 2.60
N GLU A 193 7.28 9.53 2.75
CA GLU A 193 7.25 8.13 2.32
C GLU A 193 7.78 7.24 3.44
N ILE A 194 7.04 6.20 3.82
CA ILE A 194 7.46 5.33 4.92
C ILE A 194 8.58 4.39 4.48
N ASP A 195 8.59 4.00 3.19
CA ASP A 195 9.55 3.08 2.61
C ASP A 195 10.69 3.82 1.92
N GLY A 196 11.78 4.06 2.65
CA GLY A 196 12.96 4.73 2.10
C GLY A 196 13.63 3.99 0.94
N LYS A 197 13.28 2.72 0.67
CA LYS A 197 13.75 2.03 -0.52
C LYS A 197 12.99 2.49 -1.76
N ILE A 198 11.70 2.78 -1.66
CA ILE A 198 10.91 3.37 -2.74
C ILE A 198 11.47 4.75 -3.12
N THR A 199 11.77 5.61 -2.15
CA THR A 199 12.39 6.93 -2.41
C THR A 199 13.73 6.81 -3.16
N ARG A 200 14.57 5.83 -2.80
CA ARG A 200 15.82 5.59 -3.55
C ARG A 200 15.56 5.15 -4.99
N LEU A 201 14.63 4.22 -5.18
CA LEU A 201 14.26 3.75 -6.52
C LEU A 201 13.62 4.87 -7.35
N ALA A 202 12.86 5.78 -6.74
CA ALA A 202 12.27 6.95 -7.40
C ALA A 202 13.36 7.83 -8.04
N GLY A 203 14.40 8.17 -7.27
CA GLY A 203 15.55 8.92 -7.79
C GLY A 203 16.38 8.16 -8.83
N GLU A 204 16.48 6.82 -8.73
CA GLU A 204 17.30 6.00 -9.63
C GLU A 204 16.61 5.68 -10.97
N TYR A 205 15.30 5.45 -10.97
CA TYR A 205 14.59 4.90 -12.13
C TYR A 205 13.41 5.75 -12.64
N PHE A 206 12.92 6.70 -11.84
CA PHE A 206 11.72 7.49 -12.16
C PHE A 206 12.01 8.97 -12.42
N ASP A 207 13.30 9.35 -12.47
CA ASP A 207 13.77 10.73 -12.65
C ASP A 207 13.07 11.71 -11.68
N GLU A 208 12.90 11.28 -10.42
CA GLU A 208 12.31 12.14 -9.39
C GLU A 208 13.12 13.44 -9.25
N PRO A 209 12.46 14.62 -9.28
CA PRO A 209 13.16 15.89 -9.11
C PRO A 209 13.89 15.94 -7.77
N SER A 210 15.21 16.12 -7.82
CA SER A 210 16.08 16.11 -6.64
C SER A 210 15.90 17.31 -5.70
N ASP A 211 15.12 18.31 -6.11
CA ASP A 211 14.75 19.48 -5.31
C ASP A 211 13.52 19.25 -4.41
N ILE A 212 12.86 18.09 -4.51
CA ILE A 212 11.73 17.73 -3.64
C ILE A 212 12.25 17.17 -2.32
N ASP A 213 11.81 17.77 -1.22
CA ASP A 213 12.13 17.30 0.13
C ASP A 213 11.25 16.10 0.49
N VAL A 214 11.83 14.90 0.52
CA VAL A 214 11.13 13.65 0.85
C VAL A 214 11.62 13.13 2.20
N ALA A 215 10.74 13.18 3.20
CA ALA A 215 11.01 12.61 4.51
C ALA A 215 10.68 11.11 4.53
N THR A 216 11.68 10.26 4.85
CA THR A 216 11.44 8.85 5.11
C THR A 216 10.83 8.64 6.50
N TYR A 217 9.50 8.69 6.61
CA TYR A 217 8.80 8.61 7.89
C TYR A 217 7.33 8.19 7.73
N ASP A 218 6.67 7.80 8.82
CA ASP A 218 5.22 7.56 8.82
C ASP A 218 4.47 8.89 8.61
N GLY A 219 3.53 8.91 7.66
CA GLY A 219 2.81 10.12 7.26
C GLY A 219 2.00 10.75 8.39
N ARG A 220 1.33 9.95 9.22
CA ARG A 220 0.57 10.45 10.36
C ARG A 220 1.48 10.98 11.46
N ALA A 221 2.56 10.26 11.77
CA ALA A 221 3.53 10.70 12.76
C ALA A 221 4.27 11.97 12.31
N TRP A 222 4.57 12.10 11.02
CA TRP A 222 5.16 13.29 10.43
C TRP A 222 4.23 14.50 10.59
N LEU A 223 2.95 14.35 10.23
CA LEU A 223 1.95 15.41 10.44
C LEU A 223 1.84 15.79 11.92
N ALA A 224 1.86 14.82 12.84
CA ALA A 224 1.76 15.10 14.27
C ALA A 224 2.95 15.91 14.81
N ALA A 225 4.14 15.75 14.22
CA ALA A 225 5.35 16.49 14.59
C ALA A 225 5.48 17.85 13.87
N SER A 226 4.90 17.97 12.66
CA SER A 226 4.97 19.18 11.84
C SER A 226 4.04 20.28 12.34
N LYS A 227 4.37 21.53 12.02
CA LYS A 227 3.53 22.72 12.22
C LYS A 227 3.24 23.46 10.91
N GLU A 228 3.74 22.93 9.79
CA GLU A 228 3.62 23.54 8.48
C GLU A 228 2.20 23.41 7.95
N ARG A 229 1.76 24.42 7.18
CA ARG A 229 0.47 24.41 6.49
C ARG A 229 0.68 24.39 4.99
N PHE A 230 -0.22 23.72 4.28
CA PHE A 230 -0.12 23.49 2.85
C PHE A 230 -1.42 23.90 2.14
N ASP A 231 -1.29 24.42 0.93
CA ASP A 231 -2.45 24.72 0.08
C ASP A 231 -3.08 23.45 -0.49
N VAL A 232 -2.27 22.41 -0.68
CA VAL A 232 -2.72 21.10 -1.15
C VAL A 232 -2.14 20.01 -0.26
N ILE A 233 -2.98 19.07 0.17
CA ILE A 233 -2.52 17.83 0.82
C ILE A 233 -3.07 16.66 0.03
N MET A 234 -2.18 15.87 -0.58
CA MET A 234 -2.50 14.60 -1.21
C MET A 234 -2.30 13.47 -0.19
N VAL A 235 -3.34 12.68 0.05
CA VAL A 235 -3.27 11.43 0.80
C VAL A 235 -3.28 10.29 -0.20
N ASP A 236 -2.10 9.74 -0.44
CA ASP A 236 -1.84 8.64 -1.39
C ASP A 236 -1.07 7.50 -0.68
N ALA A 237 -1.53 7.16 0.52
CA ALA A 237 -0.89 6.14 1.35
C ALA A 237 -1.66 4.82 1.29
N TYR A 238 -0.97 3.75 0.95
CA TYR A 238 -1.52 2.40 0.88
C TYR A 238 -0.71 1.40 1.68
N GLN A 239 -1.42 0.48 2.30
CA GLN A 239 -0.88 -0.78 2.77
C GLN A 239 -1.60 -1.89 2.00
N ASP A 240 -0.82 -2.60 1.17
CA ASP A 240 -1.31 -3.56 0.18
C ASP A 240 -2.29 -2.94 -0.84
N ILE A 241 -3.58 -2.95 -0.53
CA ILE A 241 -4.67 -2.57 -1.44
C ILE A 241 -5.63 -1.53 -0.83
N THR A 242 -5.47 -1.17 0.44
CA THR A 242 -6.35 -0.23 1.15
C THR A 242 -5.56 0.83 1.93
N ILE A 243 -6.25 1.91 2.31
CA ILE A 243 -5.68 2.95 3.18
C ILE A 243 -5.48 2.34 4.57
N PRO A 244 -4.31 2.48 5.20
CA PRO A 244 -4.06 1.96 6.55
C PRO A 244 -5.07 2.49 7.57
N PHE A 245 -5.45 1.69 8.58
CA PHE A 245 -6.45 2.10 9.58
C PHE A 245 -6.07 3.42 10.28
N GLN A 246 -4.77 3.62 10.55
CA GLN A 246 -4.27 4.82 11.18
C GLN A 246 -4.41 6.08 10.31
N MET A 247 -4.68 5.95 9.00
CA MET A 247 -4.88 7.06 8.06
C MET A 247 -6.32 7.13 7.50
N SER A 248 -7.25 6.33 8.04
CA SER A 248 -8.66 6.32 7.64
C SER A 248 -9.61 6.89 8.70
N SER A 249 -9.10 7.32 9.85
CA SER A 249 -9.90 7.78 10.97
C SER A 249 -10.24 9.27 10.91
N ARG A 250 -11.32 9.65 11.59
CA ARG A 250 -11.70 11.06 11.78
C ARG A 250 -10.58 11.85 12.46
N GLU A 251 -9.85 11.25 13.40
CA GLU A 251 -8.74 11.88 14.10
C GLU A 251 -7.58 12.20 13.14
N PHE A 252 -7.27 11.30 12.21
CA PHE A 252 -6.32 11.56 11.13
C PHE A 252 -6.80 12.69 10.21
N PHE A 253 -8.05 12.66 9.74
CA PHE A 253 -8.55 13.72 8.85
C PHE A 253 -8.67 15.08 9.55
N ARG A 254 -8.88 15.13 10.87
CA ARG A 254 -8.76 16.36 11.67
C ARG A 254 -7.34 16.89 11.71
N LEU A 255 -6.34 16.01 11.82
CA LEU A 255 -4.92 16.37 11.74
C LEU A 255 -4.59 16.97 10.36
N VAL A 256 -5.04 16.33 9.28
CA VAL A 256 -4.91 16.85 7.90
C VAL A 256 -5.60 18.20 7.74
N TYR A 257 -6.84 18.33 8.19
CA TYR A 257 -7.58 19.60 8.18
C TYR A 257 -6.80 20.70 8.92
N GLY A 258 -6.19 20.35 10.05
CA GLY A 258 -5.34 21.23 10.85
C GLY A 258 -4.14 21.79 10.09
N HIS A 259 -3.61 21.05 9.11
CA HIS A 259 -2.46 21.41 8.28
C HIS A 259 -2.82 21.98 6.91
N LEU A 260 -4.10 22.06 6.55
CA LEU A 260 -4.50 22.85 5.39
C LEU A 260 -4.40 24.35 5.68
N ALA A 261 -3.87 25.09 4.70
CA ALA A 261 -3.98 26.54 4.63
C ALA A 261 -5.43 26.95 4.34
N ASP A 262 -5.76 28.21 4.63
CA ASP A 262 -7.11 28.72 4.38
C ASP A 262 -7.41 28.76 2.88
N GLY A 263 -8.47 28.05 2.47
CA GLY A 263 -8.81 27.85 1.06
C GLY A 263 -8.02 26.73 0.37
N GLY A 264 -7.19 25.98 1.10
CA GLY A 264 -6.51 24.79 0.62
C GLY A 264 -7.44 23.59 0.45
N VAL A 265 -6.97 22.57 -0.26
CA VAL A 265 -7.73 21.37 -0.65
C VAL A 265 -6.97 20.11 -0.27
N MET A 266 -7.63 19.22 0.46
CA MET A 266 -7.18 17.82 0.56
C MET A 266 -7.71 17.04 -0.63
N VAL A 267 -6.90 16.15 -1.17
CA VAL A 267 -7.31 15.10 -2.09
C VAL A 267 -6.88 13.75 -1.54
N VAL A 268 -7.77 12.77 -1.62
CA VAL A 268 -7.55 11.40 -1.14
C VAL A 268 -7.84 10.45 -2.28
N ASN A 269 -6.83 9.65 -2.62
CA ASN A 269 -7.01 8.52 -3.54
C ASN A 269 -7.66 7.37 -2.76
N MET A 270 -8.85 6.94 -3.19
CA MET A 270 -9.54 5.78 -2.64
C MET A 270 -9.62 4.69 -3.69
N ASN A 271 -8.80 3.65 -3.54
CA ASN A 271 -8.88 2.46 -4.39
C ASN A 271 -10.07 1.57 -4.02
N MET A 272 -10.39 0.60 -4.88
CA MET A 272 -11.50 -0.34 -4.78
C MET A 272 -12.86 0.35 -4.72
N ILE A 273 -13.22 1.12 -5.76
CA ILE A 273 -14.56 1.69 -5.91
C ILE A 273 -15.61 0.65 -5.52
N SER A 274 -16.30 0.95 -4.42
CA SER A 274 -17.40 0.17 -3.91
C SER A 274 -18.51 1.14 -3.51
N ASP A 275 -19.70 0.92 -4.05
CA ASP A 275 -20.87 1.74 -3.78
C ASP A 275 -21.87 0.97 -2.92
N GLY A 276 -22.63 1.71 -2.10
CA GLY A 276 -23.67 1.16 -1.24
C GLY A 276 -23.31 1.11 0.25
N HIS A 277 -24.35 0.83 1.04
CA HIS A 277 -24.30 0.92 2.49
C HIS A 277 -23.33 -0.10 3.11
N GLY A 278 -22.43 0.37 3.97
CA GLY A 278 -21.40 -0.42 4.62
C GLY A 278 -20.16 -0.69 3.75
N SER A 279 -20.00 0.01 2.63
CA SER A 279 -18.80 -0.06 1.79
C SER A 279 -17.63 0.72 2.39
N ILE A 280 -16.40 0.41 1.93
CA ILE A 280 -15.21 1.14 2.40
C ILE A 280 -15.20 2.58 1.90
N ASN A 281 -15.63 2.83 0.65
CA ASN A 281 -15.68 4.18 0.10
C ASN A 281 -16.74 5.03 0.81
N GLU A 282 -17.89 4.47 1.17
CA GLU A 282 -18.89 5.17 1.99
C GLU A 282 -18.32 5.52 3.37
N ALA A 283 -17.76 4.54 4.10
CA ALA A 283 -17.20 4.79 5.43
C ALA A 283 -16.08 5.84 5.41
N LEU A 284 -15.17 5.81 4.43
CA LEU A 284 -14.13 6.83 4.25
C LEU A 284 -14.75 8.20 3.93
N THR A 285 -15.72 8.23 3.01
CA THR A 285 -16.41 9.44 2.59
C THR A 285 -17.17 10.09 3.75
N ASP A 286 -17.92 9.33 4.53
CA ASP A 286 -18.63 9.75 5.73
C ASP A 286 -17.66 10.28 6.79
N THR A 287 -16.54 9.60 6.97
CA THR A 287 -15.51 10.02 7.93
C THR A 287 -14.91 11.35 7.54
N ILE A 288 -14.54 11.54 6.27
CA ILE A 288 -14.00 12.81 5.75
C ILE A 288 -15.08 13.90 5.82
N ALA A 289 -16.32 13.60 5.44
CA ALA A 289 -17.44 14.52 5.52
C ALA A 289 -17.73 14.98 6.96
N SER A 290 -17.51 14.12 7.96
CA SER A 290 -17.64 14.48 9.38
C SER A 290 -16.64 15.56 9.84
N VAL A 291 -15.55 15.77 9.09
CA VAL A 291 -14.52 16.78 9.36
C VAL A 291 -14.66 17.99 8.43
N PHE A 292 -14.87 17.77 7.14
CA PHE A 292 -14.88 18.81 6.10
C PHE A 292 -16.28 19.36 5.77
N GLY A 293 -17.33 18.67 6.20
CA GLY A 293 -18.73 18.97 5.94
C GLY A 293 -19.26 18.33 4.65
N ALA A 294 -20.33 17.53 4.75
CA ALA A 294 -20.93 16.78 3.64
C ALA A 294 -21.17 17.61 2.37
N GLY A 295 -21.78 18.80 2.49
CA GLY A 295 -22.09 19.67 1.36
C GLY A 295 -20.88 20.42 0.76
N ASN A 296 -19.66 20.09 1.17
CA ASN A 296 -18.45 20.80 0.79
C ASN A 296 -17.40 19.88 0.14
N ILE A 297 -17.68 18.58 -0.01
CA ILE A 297 -16.76 17.62 -0.63
C ILE A 297 -17.37 17.04 -1.91
N VAL A 298 -16.50 16.59 -2.82
CA VAL A 298 -16.89 15.94 -4.08
C VAL A 298 -15.99 14.76 -4.36
N THR A 299 -16.49 13.77 -5.09
CA THR A 299 -15.71 12.64 -5.59
C THR A 299 -15.63 12.67 -7.12
N ALA A 300 -14.61 12.03 -7.69
CA ALA A 300 -14.49 11.78 -9.11
C ALA A 300 -13.93 10.37 -9.34
N ASP A 301 -14.69 9.54 -10.05
CA ASP A 301 -14.22 8.21 -10.48
C ASP A 301 -13.18 8.37 -11.58
N VAL A 302 -12.11 7.58 -11.50
CA VAL A 302 -11.04 7.56 -12.49
C VAL A 302 -11.38 6.53 -13.56
N PRO A 303 -11.58 6.93 -14.83
CA PRO A 303 -12.01 6.01 -15.89
C PRO A 303 -11.06 4.82 -16.07
N ASN A 304 -11.61 3.63 -16.33
CA ASN A 304 -10.87 2.39 -16.57
C ASN A 304 -9.96 1.93 -15.42
N THR A 305 -10.20 2.42 -14.20
CA THR A 305 -9.49 2.00 -12.99
C THR A 305 -10.49 1.74 -11.85
N THR A 306 -9.99 1.24 -10.73
CA THR A 306 -10.76 1.04 -9.49
C THR A 306 -10.58 2.20 -8.51
N ASN A 307 -10.07 3.36 -8.96
CA ASN A 307 -9.75 4.50 -8.11
C ASN A 307 -10.84 5.58 -8.15
N ARG A 308 -11.16 6.14 -6.99
CA ARG A 308 -12.00 7.33 -6.81
C ARG A 308 -11.22 8.37 -6.03
N GLU A 309 -11.09 9.55 -6.61
CA GLU A 309 -10.50 10.71 -5.92
C GLU A 309 -11.58 11.45 -5.15
N LEU A 310 -11.30 11.82 -3.90
CA LEU A 310 -12.16 12.67 -3.09
C LEU A 310 -11.48 14.01 -2.80
N PHE A 311 -12.16 15.11 -3.12
CA PHE A 311 -11.67 16.47 -2.93
C PHE A 311 -12.41 17.15 -1.78
N ALA A 312 -11.65 17.67 -0.81
CA ALA A 312 -12.17 18.27 0.40
C ALA A 312 -11.49 19.62 0.70
N PRO A 313 -12.10 20.76 0.30
CA PRO A 313 -11.59 22.10 0.60
C PRO A 313 -11.77 22.47 2.08
N ARG A 314 -10.76 23.11 2.65
CA ARG A 314 -10.87 23.78 3.96
C ARG A 314 -11.69 25.06 3.84
N ARG A 315 -12.73 25.19 4.68
CA ARG A 315 -13.51 26.43 4.81
C ARG A 315 -12.85 27.36 5.81
N ALA A 316 -12.49 28.56 5.38
CA ALA A 316 -11.97 29.63 6.23
C ALA A 316 -13.09 30.47 6.89
N GLY A 317 -14.36 30.17 6.59
CA GLY A 317 -15.53 30.86 7.14
C GLY A 317 -16.77 30.76 6.25
N ALA A 318 -17.86 31.42 6.64
CA ALA A 318 -19.13 31.40 5.90
C ALA A 318 -19.04 31.99 4.49
N SER A 319 -18.08 32.88 4.24
CA SER A 319 -17.80 33.50 2.94
C SER A 319 -16.89 32.67 2.03
N SER A 320 -16.39 31.51 2.49
CA SER A 320 -15.56 30.65 1.65
C SER A 320 -16.36 30.14 0.44
N PRO A 321 -15.77 30.15 -0.77
CA PRO A 321 -16.46 29.68 -1.95
C PRO A 321 -16.82 28.20 -1.80
N SER A 322 -18.03 27.84 -2.23
CA SER A 322 -18.47 26.45 -2.25
C SER A 322 -17.63 25.63 -3.21
N ILE A 323 -17.57 24.32 -3.01
CA ILE A 323 -16.87 23.42 -3.94
C ILE A 323 -17.39 23.55 -5.38
N GLY A 324 -18.70 23.78 -5.58
CA GLY A 324 -19.28 24.05 -6.89
C GLY A 324 -18.76 25.36 -7.53
N GLN A 325 -18.59 26.41 -6.74
CA GLN A 325 -17.98 27.67 -7.22
C GLN A 325 -16.52 27.48 -7.61
N ARG A 326 -15.75 26.69 -6.84
CA ARG A 326 -14.36 26.34 -7.15
C ARG A 326 -14.24 25.54 -8.45
N ILE A 327 -15.11 24.54 -8.64
CA ILE A 327 -15.17 23.75 -9.89
C ILE A 327 -15.51 24.65 -11.08
N ALA A 328 -16.50 25.54 -10.94
CA ALA A 328 -16.86 26.47 -12.00
C ALA A 328 -15.70 27.43 -12.34
N ALA A 329 -15.00 27.95 -11.33
CA ALA A 329 -13.83 28.81 -11.51
C ALA A 329 -12.68 28.08 -12.22
N MET A 330 -12.36 26.85 -11.81
CA MET A 330 -11.35 26.02 -12.48
C MET A 330 -11.73 25.74 -13.95
N ARG A 331 -12.99 25.39 -14.22
CA ARG A 331 -13.48 25.15 -15.60
C ARG A 331 -13.42 26.41 -16.48
N ALA A 332 -13.68 27.59 -15.90
CA ALA A 332 -13.56 28.87 -16.60
C ALA A 332 -12.11 29.39 -16.67
N GLY A 333 -11.22 28.87 -15.84
CA GLY A 333 -9.83 29.31 -15.69
C GLY A 333 -8.97 29.05 -16.92
N GLY A 334 -7.87 29.79 -17.04
CA GLY A 334 -6.96 29.73 -18.19
C GLY A 334 -5.56 29.18 -17.87
N THR A 335 -5.30 28.75 -16.63
CA THR A 335 -3.95 28.36 -16.22
C THR A 335 -3.51 27.07 -16.93
N ARG A 336 -2.21 26.76 -16.87
CA ARG A 336 -1.67 25.50 -17.39
C ARG A 336 -2.26 24.30 -16.65
N LEU A 337 -2.54 24.46 -15.35
CA LEU A 337 -3.17 23.45 -14.52
C LEU A 337 -4.65 23.26 -14.89
N ASP A 338 -5.42 24.33 -15.05
CA ASP A 338 -6.84 24.24 -15.44
C ASP A 338 -7.01 23.50 -16.77
N ARG A 339 -6.12 23.76 -17.73
CA ARG A 339 -6.13 23.07 -19.03
C ARG A 339 -5.81 21.59 -18.92
N ALA A 340 -4.88 21.20 -18.05
CA ALA A 340 -4.53 19.80 -17.83
C ALA A 340 -5.70 19.04 -17.18
N VAL A 341 -6.32 19.62 -16.17
CA VAL A 341 -7.50 19.04 -15.52
C VAL A 341 -8.67 18.90 -16.49
N ARG A 342 -8.89 19.90 -17.37
CA ARG A 342 -9.93 19.82 -18.41
C ARG A 342 -9.65 18.77 -19.49
N GLN A 343 -8.39 18.39 -19.73
CA GLN A 343 -8.07 17.32 -20.67
C GLN A 343 -8.52 15.96 -20.13
N VAL A 344 -8.48 15.78 -18.81
CA VAL A 344 -8.96 14.57 -18.12
C VAL A 344 -10.48 14.60 -17.94
N ASP A 345 -11.07 15.80 -17.85
CA ASP A 345 -12.50 16.08 -17.64
C ASP A 345 -13.13 15.28 -16.48
N PRO A 346 -12.65 15.47 -15.24
CA PRO A 346 -13.18 14.73 -14.09
C PRO A 346 -14.67 15.03 -13.86
N VAL A 347 -15.44 13.96 -13.72
CA VAL A 347 -16.87 14.02 -13.41
C VAL A 347 -17.05 14.12 -11.91
N PHE A 348 -17.10 15.36 -11.41
CA PHE A 348 -17.33 15.62 -9.97
C PHE A 348 -18.76 15.27 -9.56
N ARG A 349 -18.89 14.41 -8.55
CA ARG A 349 -20.15 14.05 -7.90
C ARG A 349 -20.17 14.60 -6.47
N PRO A 350 -21.18 15.40 -6.10
CA PRO A 350 -21.38 15.80 -4.71
C PRO A 350 -21.57 14.58 -3.81
N VAL A 351 -20.99 14.63 -2.62
CA VAL A 351 -21.26 13.61 -1.60
C VAL A 351 -22.52 13.96 -0.84
N ALA A 352 -23.42 13.00 -0.71
CA ALA A 352 -24.47 13.00 0.30
C ALA A 352 -24.04 12.08 1.44
N VAL A 353 -24.30 12.50 2.69
CA VAL A 353 -24.05 11.70 3.89
C VAL A 353 -25.41 11.29 4.44
N ASP A 354 -25.58 9.99 4.64
CA ASP A 354 -26.82 9.41 5.16
C ASP A 354 -26.94 9.60 6.68
N ALA A 355 -28.16 9.45 7.21
CA ALA A 355 -28.41 9.61 8.64
C ALA A 355 -27.68 8.54 9.48
N ASP A 356 -27.44 7.37 8.89
CA ASP A 356 -26.77 6.22 9.51
C ASP A 356 -25.27 6.13 9.15
N ALA A 357 -24.66 7.28 8.84
CA ALA A 357 -23.27 7.40 8.38
C ALA A 357 -22.26 6.65 9.27
N THR A 358 -21.36 5.90 8.62
CA THR A 358 -20.32 5.13 9.31
C THR A 358 -19.04 5.95 9.44
N VAL A 359 -18.86 6.58 10.61
CA VAL A 359 -17.64 7.34 10.91
C VAL A 359 -16.57 6.44 11.53
N LEU A 360 -15.43 6.32 10.86
CA LEU A 360 -14.25 5.62 11.33
C LEU A 360 -13.50 6.47 12.36
N THR A 361 -13.01 5.82 13.41
CA THR A 361 -12.25 6.45 14.50
C THR A 361 -11.02 5.61 14.81
N ASP A 362 -10.04 6.16 15.51
CA ASP A 362 -8.83 5.39 15.90
C ASP A 362 -9.17 4.10 16.66
N ASP A 363 -10.24 4.09 17.46
CA ASP A 363 -10.70 2.91 18.20
C ASP A 363 -11.53 1.94 17.35
N LYS A 364 -12.03 2.39 16.20
CA LYS A 364 -12.96 1.64 15.34
C LYS A 364 -12.81 2.05 13.88
N ALA A 365 -11.87 1.41 13.18
CA ALA A 365 -11.64 1.56 11.75
C ALA A 365 -11.32 0.20 11.10
N PRO A 366 -12.32 -0.69 10.88
CA PRO A 366 -12.10 -2.04 10.36
C PRO A 366 -11.88 -2.04 8.83
N VAL A 367 -10.95 -1.22 8.35
CA VAL A 367 -10.72 -0.97 6.92
C VAL A 367 -10.27 -2.23 6.16
N GLU A 368 -9.59 -3.14 6.83
CA GLU A 368 -9.18 -4.43 6.26
C GLU A 368 -10.40 -5.30 5.97
N LEU A 369 -11.35 -5.39 6.92
CA LEU A 369 -12.57 -6.15 6.74
C LEU A 369 -13.48 -5.54 5.67
N LEU A 370 -13.61 -4.21 5.65
CA LEU A 370 -14.39 -3.50 4.64
C LEU A 370 -13.75 -3.64 3.25
N GLY A 371 -12.41 -3.55 3.17
CA GLY A 371 -11.65 -3.77 1.95
C GLY A 371 -11.82 -5.18 1.41
N MET A 372 -11.73 -6.21 2.26
CA MET A 372 -11.97 -7.61 1.86
C MET A 372 -13.37 -7.80 1.26
N ARG A 373 -14.41 -7.19 1.86
CA ARG A 373 -15.77 -7.25 1.30
C ARG A 373 -15.87 -6.56 -0.06
N ALA A 374 -15.19 -5.43 -0.25
CA ALA A 374 -15.16 -4.73 -1.53
C ALA A 374 -14.51 -5.62 -2.62
N ILE A 375 -13.40 -6.29 -2.30
CA ILE A 375 -12.75 -7.25 -3.21
C ILE A 375 -13.69 -8.40 -3.56
N ASP A 376 -14.36 -9.00 -2.57
CA ASP A 376 -15.31 -10.09 -2.81
C ASP A 376 -16.42 -9.65 -3.77
N GLY A 377 -16.89 -8.41 -3.63
CA GLY A 377 -17.84 -7.78 -4.55
C GLY A 377 -17.29 -7.63 -5.97
N ILE A 378 -16.09 -7.07 -6.12
CA ILE A 378 -15.41 -6.91 -7.42
C ILE A 378 -15.19 -8.27 -8.09
N ILE A 379 -14.74 -9.28 -7.34
CA ILE A 379 -14.54 -10.64 -7.86
C ILE A 379 -15.89 -11.23 -8.29
N ALA A 380 -16.95 -11.06 -7.51
CA ALA A 380 -18.28 -11.55 -7.86
C ALA A 380 -18.79 -10.90 -9.16
N GLU A 381 -18.60 -9.59 -9.35
CA GLU A 381 -19.02 -8.88 -10.55
C GLU A 381 -18.18 -9.26 -11.78
N GLN A 382 -16.86 -9.29 -11.65
CA GLN A 382 -15.94 -9.50 -12.77
C GLN A 382 -15.83 -10.98 -13.15
N ALA A 383 -15.75 -11.89 -12.17
CA ALA A 383 -15.57 -13.32 -12.40
C ALA A 383 -16.88 -14.11 -12.39
N GLY A 384 -17.98 -13.55 -11.87
CA GLY A 384 -19.30 -14.19 -11.82
C GLY A 384 -19.79 -14.68 -13.19
N PRO A 385 -19.83 -13.82 -14.23
CA PRO A 385 -20.24 -14.21 -15.57
C PRO A 385 -19.41 -15.37 -16.14
N TYR A 386 -18.10 -15.37 -15.88
CA TYR A 386 -17.21 -16.45 -16.33
C TYR A 386 -17.43 -17.75 -15.55
N ARG A 387 -17.76 -17.69 -14.25
CA ARG A 387 -18.13 -18.87 -13.47
C ARG A 387 -19.43 -19.49 -13.98
N GLU A 388 -20.44 -18.68 -14.30
CA GLU A 388 -21.69 -19.18 -14.88
C GLU A 388 -21.48 -19.84 -16.25
N ILE A 389 -20.65 -19.23 -17.11
CA ILE A 389 -20.28 -19.83 -18.40
C ILE A 389 -19.54 -21.15 -18.20
N LEU A 390 -18.62 -21.22 -17.24
CA LEU A 390 -17.89 -22.44 -16.92
C LEU A 390 -18.82 -23.55 -16.41
N GLU A 391 -19.79 -23.22 -15.57
CA GLU A 391 -20.78 -24.17 -15.06
C GLU A 391 -21.73 -24.66 -16.16
N ARG A 392 -22.20 -23.77 -17.03
CA ARG A 392 -23.17 -24.09 -18.09
C ARG A 392 -22.54 -24.79 -19.29
N ASP A 393 -21.42 -24.26 -19.78
CA ASP A 393 -20.84 -24.58 -21.09
C ASP A 393 -19.46 -25.24 -20.98
N GLY A 394 -18.96 -25.46 -19.76
CA GLY A 394 -17.64 -26.01 -19.48
C GLY A 394 -16.50 -25.11 -19.96
N ILE A 395 -15.29 -25.66 -19.96
CA ILE A 395 -14.06 -24.95 -20.39
C ILE A 395 -14.19 -24.46 -21.84
N GLY A 396 -14.92 -25.19 -22.70
CA GLY A 396 -15.14 -24.79 -24.09
C GLY A 396 -15.99 -23.53 -24.25
N GLY A 397 -16.95 -23.27 -23.36
CA GLY A 397 -17.69 -22.00 -23.31
C GLY A 397 -16.82 -20.86 -22.83
N LEU A 398 -16.00 -21.10 -21.79
CA LEU A 398 -15.09 -20.10 -21.25
C LEU A 398 -14.09 -19.62 -22.30
N LEU A 399 -13.48 -20.54 -23.06
CA LEU A 399 -12.52 -20.20 -24.12
C LEU A 399 -13.13 -19.36 -25.25
N ARG A 400 -14.43 -19.52 -25.54
CA ARG A 400 -15.13 -18.68 -26.53
C ARG A 400 -15.46 -17.28 -26.01
N ALA A 401 -15.57 -17.11 -24.69
CA ALA A 401 -15.91 -15.83 -24.08
C ALA A 401 -14.68 -14.92 -23.84
N VAL A 402 -13.47 -15.48 -23.94
CA VAL A 402 -12.20 -14.77 -23.72
C VAL A 402 -11.47 -14.46 -25.04
N GLN A 403 -11.98 -14.96 -26.18
CA GLN A 403 -11.59 -14.55 -27.54
C GLN A 403 -12.36 -13.30 -27.96
#